data_AF-A0A0G4QH81-F1
#
_entry.id   AF-A0A0G4QH81-F1
#
_cell.length_a   1.000
_cell.length_b   1.000
_cell.length_c   1.000
_cell.angle_alpha   90.00
_cell.angle_beta   90.00
_cell.angle_gamma   90.00
#
_symmetry.space_group_name_H-M   'P 1'
#
loop_
_entity.id
_entity.type
_entity.pdbx_description
1 polymer ?
#
loop_
_entity_poly.entity_id
_entity_poly.type
_entity_poly.pdbx_seq_one_letter_code
_entity_poly.pdbx_strand_id
1 'polypeptide(L)'
;MNIDELIVLPDLNKLSEKELGNLRGNLELAIDSLITGMKVFGDFMFWADANENYPDGKDHLGDVGLFLSQVSLLISILNDKLGGIEYEISNRKIKGTKK
;
A
#
# COMPACT_ATOMS: atom_id res chain seq x y z
N MET A 1 12.98 10.17 7.32
CA MET A 1 11.87 9.63 8.13
C MET A 1 11.71 8.18 7.72
N ASN A 2 11.76 7.23 8.66
CA ASN A 2 11.59 5.82 8.32
C ASN A 2 10.10 5.53 8.21
N ILE A 3 9.60 5.31 7.00
CA ILE A 3 8.17 5.16 6.75
C ILE A 3 7.63 3.85 7.39
N ASP A 4 8.50 2.88 7.68
CA ASP A 4 8.18 1.67 8.45
C ASP A 4 7.68 1.97 9.86
N GLU A 5 8.17 3.05 10.48
CA GLU A 5 7.82 3.44 11.84
C GLU A 5 6.44 4.11 11.93
N LEU A 6 5.88 4.50 10.78
CA LEU A 6 4.55 5.13 10.70
C LEU A 6 3.42 4.10 10.62
N ILE A 7 3.72 2.85 10.28
CA ILE A 7 2.72 1.79 10.08
C ILE A 7 2.91 0.72 11.14
N VAL A 8 2.28 0.96 12.28
CA VAL A 8 2.27 0.03 13.40
C VAL A 8 1.06 -0.87 13.29
N LEU A 9 1.31 -2.17 13.10
CA LEU A 9 0.25 -3.17 13.22
C LEU A 9 -0.07 -3.44 14.70
N PRO A 10 -1.34 -3.69 15.03
CA PRO A 10 -1.69 -4.27 16.32
C PRO A 10 -1.09 -5.67 16.47
N ASP A 11 -0.97 -6.15 17.71
CA ASP A 11 -0.54 -7.51 18.02
C ASP A 11 -1.53 -8.53 17.42
N LEU A 12 -1.13 -9.15 16.32
CA LEU A 12 -1.97 -10.05 15.52
C LEU A 12 -2.49 -11.24 16.33
N ASN A 13 -1.74 -11.69 17.35
CA ASN A 13 -2.13 -12.81 18.20
C ASN A 13 -3.36 -12.50 19.08
N LYS A 14 -3.60 -11.21 19.37
CA LYS A 14 -4.71 -10.76 20.22
C LYS A 14 -6.00 -10.53 19.46
N LEU A 15 -5.93 -10.44 18.13
CA LEU A 15 -7.09 -10.23 17.28
C LEU A 15 -7.88 -11.54 17.12
N SER A 16 -9.20 -11.45 17.07
CA SER A 16 -10.08 -12.55 16.64
C SER A 16 -9.92 -12.85 15.15
N GLU A 17 -10.40 -14.01 14.68
CA GLU A 17 -10.38 -14.34 13.24
C GLU A 17 -11.14 -13.32 12.40
N LYS A 18 -12.26 -12.79 12.91
CA LYS A 18 -13.04 -11.75 12.23
C LYS A 18 -12.24 -10.45 12.12
N GLU A 19 -11.56 -10.04 13.19
CA GLU A 19 -10.73 -8.82 13.18
C GLU A 19 -9.52 -8.97 12.26
N LEU A 20 -8.87 -10.14 12.22
CA LEU A 20 -7.81 -10.43 11.26
C LEU A 20 -8.31 -10.40 9.82
N GLY A 21 -9.47 -10.99 9.55
CA GLY A 21 -10.10 -10.97 8.23
C GLY A 21 -10.44 -9.55 7.78
N ASN A 22 -11.00 -8.74 8.66
CA ASN A 22 -11.29 -7.32 8.38
C ASN A 22 -9.99 -6.52 8.15
N LEU A 23 -8.96 -6.74 8.97
CA LEU A 23 -7.67 -6.07 8.84
C LEU A 23 -7.01 -6.42 7.50
N ARG A 24 -7.03 -7.70 7.12
CA ARG A 24 -6.57 -8.17 5.80
C ARG A 24 -7.31 -7.46 4.68
N GLY A 25 -8.63 -7.49 4.66
CA GLY A 25 -9.44 -6.89 3.59
C GLY A 25 -9.26 -5.37 3.47
N ASN A 26 -9.16 -4.66 4.61
CA ASN A 26 -8.89 -3.22 4.60
C ASN A 26 -7.50 -2.90 4.04
N LEU A 27 -6.50 -3.72 4.36
CA LEU A 27 -5.13 -3.54 3.90
C LEU A 27 -5.00 -3.83 2.39
N GLU A 28 -5.65 -4.91 1.90
CA GLU A 28 -5.76 -5.20 0.47
C GLU A 28 -6.39 -4.01 -0.29
N LEU A 29 -7.53 -3.52 0.19
CA LEU A 29 -8.21 -2.38 -0.43
C LEU A 29 -7.36 -1.10 -0.42
N ALA A 30 -6.61 -0.85 0.65
CA ALA A 30 -5.73 0.30 0.74
C ALA A 30 -4.58 0.22 -0.27
N ILE A 31 -3.95 -0.95 -0.40
CA ILE A 31 -2.89 -1.20 -1.39
C ILE A 31 -3.43 -0.98 -2.81
N ASP A 32 -4.58 -1.57 -3.15
CA ASP A 32 -5.21 -1.43 -4.47
C ASP A 32 -5.55 0.03 -4.79
N SER A 33 -6.06 0.77 -3.80
CA SER A 33 -6.39 2.19 -3.94
C SER A 33 -5.14 3.05 -4.19
N LEU A 34 -4.04 2.77 -3.49
CA LEU A 34 -2.77 3.47 -3.67
C LEU A 34 -2.17 3.19 -5.05
N ILE A 35 -2.18 1.93 -5.51
CA ILE A 35 -1.74 1.55 -6.86
C ILE A 35 -2.57 2.25 -7.93
N THR A 36 -3.89 2.28 -7.73
CA THR A 36 -4.80 2.98 -8.65
C THR A 36 -4.49 4.48 -8.71
N GLY A 37 -4.26 5.11 -7.56
CA GLY A 37 -3.83 6.51 -7.48
C GLY A 37 -2.52 6.75 -8.22
N MET A 38 -1.50 5.92 -7.99
CA MET A 38 -0.22 6.01 -8.69
C MET A 38 -0.36 5.95 -10.21
N LYS A 39 -1.23 5.06 -10.71
CA LYS A 39 -1.50 4.96 -12.15
C LYS A 39 -2.05 6.27 -12.70
N VAL A 40 -3.04 6.87 -12.03
CA VAL A 40 -3.63 8.16 -12.45
C VAL A 40 -2.59 9.27 -12.47
N PHE A 41 -1.70 9.33 -11.48
CA PHE A 41 -0.60 10.29 -11.46
C PHE A 41 0.41 10.06 -12.58
N GLY A 42 0.73 8.81 -12.89
CA GLY A 42 1.59 8.46 -14.04
C GLY A 42 0.98 8.87 -15.38
N ASP A 43 -0.31 8.61 -15.58
CA ASP A 43 -1.05 9.01 -16.77
C ASP A 43 -1.07 10.55 -16.92
N PHE A 44 -1.25 11.26 -15.80
CA PHE A 44 -1.19 12.72 -15.78
C PHE A 44 0.20 13.25 -16.13
N MET A 45 1.27 12.66 -15.59
CA MET A 45 2.65 13.07 -15.92
C MET A 45 2.93 12.91 -17.42
N PHE A 46 2.51 11.79 -18.02
CA PHE A 46 2.68 11.57 -19.46
C PHE A 46 1.93 12.61 -20.28
N TRP A 47 0.68 12.91 -19.89
CA TRP A 47 -0.11 13.94 -20.54
C TRP A 47 0.52 15.34 -20.41
N ALA A 48 0.97 15.71 -19.22
CA ALA A 48 1.56 17.01 -18.94
C ALA A 48 2.89 17.23 -19.70
N ASP A 49 3.71 16.19 -19.82
CA ASP A 49 4.95 16.26 -20.60
C ASP A 49 4.68 16.44 -22.11
N ALA A 50 3.71 15.69 -22.64
CA ALA A 50 3.32 15.73 -24.05
C ALA A 50 2.55 17.02 -24.45
N ASN A 51 2.04 17.79 -23.49
CA ASN A 51 1.25 18.99 -23.76
C ASN A 51 2.13 20.25 -23.82
N GLU A 52 2.39 20.74 -25.03
CA GLU A 52 3.18 21.96 -25.26
C GLU A 52 2.52 23.23 -24.69
N ASN A 53 1.21 23.21 -24.43
CA ASN A 53 0.47 24.34 -23.84
C ASN A 53 0.46 24.32 -22.30
N TYR A 54 1.25 23.44 -21.67
CA TYR A 54 1.32 23.31 -20.22
C TYR A 54 2.75 23.49 -19.69
N PRO A 55 3.38 24.66 -19.92
CA PRO A 55 4.79 24.89 -19.60
C PRO A 55 5.08 24.80 -18.09
N ASP A 56 4.21 25.38 -17.25
CA ASP A 56 4.39 25.40 -15.79
C ASP A 56 4.24 24.00 -15.15
N GLY A 57 3.55 23.07 -15.83
CA GLY A 57 3.38 21.71 -15.33
C GLY A 57 4.64 20.85 -15.41
N LYS A 58 5.57 21.21 -16.30
CA LYS A 58 6.82 20.45 -16.49
C LYS A 58 7.76 20.59 -15.29
N ASP A 59 7.71 21.73 -14.59
CA ASP A 59 8.51 22.01 -13.40
C ASP A 59 8.13 21.11 -12.22
N HIS A 60 6.89 20.61 -12.18
CA HIS A 60 6.38 19.75 -11.12
C HIS A 60 6.52 18.25 -11.39
N LEU A 61 6.97 17.84 -12.59
CA LEU A 61 7.14 16.42 -12.93
C LEU A 61 8.15 15.72 -12.01
N GLY A 62 9.19 16.44 -11.57
CA GLY A 62 10.15 15.94 -10.58
C GLY A 62 9.51 15.64 -9.23
N ASP A 63 8.67 16.55 -8.74
CA ASP A 63 7.95 16.40 -7.47
C ASP A 63 6.96 15.23 -7.52
N VAL A 64 6.22 15.09 -8.63
CA VAL A 64 5.30 13.96 -8.83
C VAL A 64 6.07 12.64 -8.93
N GLY A 65 7.23 12.62 -9.59
CA GLY A 65 8.11 11.45 -9.63
C GLY A 65 8.60 11.04 -8.24
N LEU A 66 9.01 12.00 -7.41
CA LEU A 66 9.37 11.75 -6.01
C LEU A 66 8.18 11.22 -5.21
N PHE A 67 6.99 11.80 -5.39
CA PHE A 67 5.76 11.33 -4.76
C PHE A 67 5.46 9.86 -5.12
N LEU A 68 5.51 9.50 -6.40
CA LEU A 68 5.31 8.12 -6.86
C LEU A 68 6.32 7.15 -6.25
N SER A 69 7.59 7.56 -6.12
CA SER A 69 8.63 6.77 -5.47
C SER A 69 8.32 6.52 -3.98
N GLN A 70 7.88 7.55 -3.25
CA GLN A 70 7.51 7.41 -1.83
C GLN A 70 6.26 6.54 -1.64
N VAL A 71 5.24 6.69 -2.50
CA VAL A 71 4.03 5.86 -2.44
C VAL A 71 4.35 4.40 -2.78
N SER A 72 5.27 4.15 -3.71
CA SER A 72 5.73 2.79 -4.01
C SER A 72 6.39 2.12 -2.79
N LEU A 73 7.22 2.86 -2.05
CA LEU A 73 7.84 2.36 -0.82
C LEU A 73 6.77 2.05 0.24
N LEU A 74 5.79 2.94 0.40
CA LEU A 74 4.64 2.73 1.30
C LEU A 74 3.86 1.44 0.93
N ILE A 75 3.57 1.23 -0.35
CA ILE A 75 2.89 0.02 -0.83
C ILE A 75 3.71 -1.24 -0.52
N SER A 76 5.03 -1.21 -0.69
CA SER A 76 5.90 -2.34 -0.35
C SER A 76 5.75 -2.75 1.11
N ILE A 77 5.76 -1.76 2.01
CA ILE A 77 5.67 -2.00 3.46
C ILE A 77 4.28 -2.54 3.83
N LEU A 78 3.23 -1.98 3.23
CA LEU A 78 1.87 -2.47 3.43
C LEU A 78 1.73 -3.92 2.93
N ASN A 79 2.37 -4.29 1.82
CA ASN A 79 2.42 -5.67 1.35
C ASN A 79 3.16 -6.61 2.32
N ASP A 80 4.28 -6.19 2.88
CA ASP A 80 5.00 -6.99 3.88
C ASP A 80 4.15 -7.20 5.14
N LYS A 81 3.44 -6.15 5.58
CA LYS A 81 2.47 -6.24 6.69
C LYS A 81 1.31 -7.20 6.37
N LEU A 82 0.80 -7.16 5.13
CA LEU A 82 -0.24 -8.07 4.65
C LEU A 82 0.22 -9.52 4.73
N GLY A 83 1.45 -9.81 4.28
CA GLY A 83 2.05 -11.15 4.40
C GLY A 83 2.11 -11.66 5.84
N GLY A 84 2.42 -10.78 6.81
CA GLY A 84 2.37 -11.12 8.24
C GLY A 84 0.97 -11.50 8.74
N ILE A 85 -0.07 -10.80 8.27
CA ILE A 85 -1.47 -11.11 8.59
C ILE A 85 -1.88 -12.44 7.97
N GLU A 86 -1.53 -12.68 6.70
CA GLU A 86 -1.83 -13.94 6.01
C GLU A 86 -1.14 -15.15 6.63
N TYR A 87 0.10 -14.96 7.10
CA TYR A 87 0.82 -15.96 7.87
C TYR A 87 0.07 -16.33 9.16
N GLU A 88 -0.37 -15.35 9.94
CA GLU A 88 -1.06 -15.61 11.20
C GLU A 88 -2.44 -16.28 10.98
N ILE A 89 -3.19 -15.85 9.97
CA ILE A 89 -4.44 -16.52 9.57
C ILE A 89 -4.17 -17.99 9.22
N SER A 90 -3.11 -18.26 8.44
CA SER A 90 -2.74 -19.62 8.04
C SER A 90 -2.30 -20.47 9.24
N ASN A 91 -1.50 -19.90 10.15
CA ASN A 91 -1.05 -20.54 11.38
C ASN A 91 -2.22 -21.00 12.26
N ARG A 92 -3.27 -20.16 12.38
CA ARG A 92 -4.48 -20.51 13.13
C ARG A 92 -5.27 -21.65 12.48
N LYS A 93 -5.42 -21.63 11.15
CA LYS A 93 -6.07 -22.72 10.41
C LYS A 93 -5.37 -24.08 10.63
N ILE A 94 -4.04 -24.08 10.63
CA ILE A 94 -3.23 -25.29 10.89
C ILE A 94 -3.37 -25.76 12.35
N LYS A 95 -3.41 -24.83 13.32
CA LYS A 95 -3.60 -25.19 14.74
C LYS A 95 -5.01 -25.70 15.03
N GLY A 96 -6.04 -25.12 14.40
CA GLY A 96 -7.44 -25.51 14.58
C GLY A 96 -7.81 -26.86 13.97
N THR A 97 -7.05 -27.35 12.98
CA THR A 97 -7.26 -28.65 12.32
C THR A 97 -6.61 -29.84 13.05
N LYS A 98 -5.88 -29.61 14.17
CA LYS A 98 -5.26 -30.68 14.98
C LYS A 98 -6.20 -31.29 16.05
N LYS A 99 -7.52 -31.31 15.82
CA LYS A 99 -8.49 -31.98 16.72
C LYS A 99 -9.05 -33.25 16.11
#